data_AF-B9M4J6-F1
#
_entry.id   AF-B9M4J6-F1
#
_cell.length_a   1.000
_cell.length_b   1.000
_cell.length_c   1.000
_cell.angle_alpha   90.00
_cell.angle_beta   90.00
_cell.angle_gamma   90.00
#
_symmetry.space_group_name_H-M   'P 1'
#
loop_
_entity.id
_entity.type
_entity.pdbx_description
1 polymer ?
#
loop_
_entity_poly.entity_id
_entity_poly.type
_entity_poly.pdbx_seq_one_letter_code
_entity_poly.pdbx_strand_id
1 'polypeptide(L)'
;MEKQELLNKTVETLSPFETGNIVHFIQNLTMKNAMENPWIIGFFLVLAFYAVIKRSKFVLASLFAAISIMLLVRFTLPADSGNELTLSSTLPFAFGGLAIGGALIYFIFIKTE
;
A
#
# COMPACT_ATOMS: atom_id res chain seq x y z
N MET A 1 23.46 -6.00 -6.53
CA MET A 1 24.50 -5.90 -5.49
C MET A 1 24.42 -4.58 -4.73
N GLU A 2 24.29 -3.41 -5.39
CA GLU A 2 24.13 -2.11 -4.69
C GLU A 2 22.93 -2.01 -3.73
N LYS A 3 21.78 -2.61 -4.07
CA LYS A 3 20.57 -2.53 -3.24
C LYS A 3 20.73 -3.22 -1.88
N GLN A 4 21.50 -4.30 -1.80
CA GLN A 4 21.77 -5.00 -0.54
C GLN A 4 22.75 -4.22 0.33
N GLU A 5 23.68 -3.50 -0.30
CA GLU A 5 24.64 -2.66 0.41
C GLU A 5 23.95 -1.41 1.01
N LEU A 6 23.01 -0.81 0.28
CA LEU A 6 22.19 0.30 0.79
C LEU A 6 21.29 -0.14 1.96
N LEU A 7 20.72 -1.34 1.88
CA LEU A 7 19.95 -1.92 2.99
C LEU A 7 20.84 -2.14 4.21
N ASN A 8 22.03 -2.71 4.04
CA ASN A 8 22.96 -2.96 5.14
C ASN A 8 23.44 -1.66 5.79
N LYS A 9 23.75 -0.62 5.01
CA LYS A 9 24.13 0.70 5.54
C LYS A 9 22.98 1.41 6.24
N THR A 10 21.75 1.22 5.76
CA THR A 10 20.54 1.75 6.42
C THR A 10 20.31 1.04 7.75
N VAL A 11 20.51 -0.27 7.82
CA VAL A 11 20.41 -1.08 9.05
C VAL A 11 21.48 -0.69 10.06
N GLU A 12 22.73 -0.48 9.62
CA GLU A 12 23.84 -0.11 10.49
C GLU A 12 23.70 1.32 11.04
N THR A 13 23.21 2.25 10.22
CA THR A 13 22.93 3.64 10.64
C THR A 13 21.73 3.74 11.59
N LEU A 14 20.76 2.83 11.46
CA LEU A 14 19.60 2.77 12.34
C LEU A 14 19.87 1.97 13.62
N SER A 15 20.92 1.13 13.68
CA SER A 15 21.33 0.34 14.85
C SER A 15 21.33 1.08 16.20
N PRO A 16 21.85 2.33 16.32
CA PRO A 16 21.87 3.03 17.62
C PRO A 16 20.51 3.56 18.10
N PHE A 17 19.44 3.47 17.29
CA PHE A 17 18.12 4.08 17.59
C PHE A 17 17.10 3.16 18.27
N GLU A 18 17.50 2.17 19.08
CA GLU A 18 16.56 1.17 19.67
C GLU A 18 15.74 0.42 18.59
N THR A 19 16.37 0.18 17.45
CA THR A 19 15.78 -0.33 16.20
C THR A 19 15.48 -1.83 16.21
N GLY A 20 15.65 -2.52 17.34
CA GLY A 20 15.18 -3.91 17.47
C GLY A 20 13.67 -4.01 17.19
N ASN A 21 12.90 -3.05 17.68
CA ASN A 21 11.45 -3.02 17.50
C ASN A 21 11.02 -2.54 16.11
N ILE A 22 11.81 -1.66 15.48
CA ILE A 22 11.53 -1.14 14.12
C ILE A 22 11.85 -2.21 13.07
N VAL A 23 12.95 -2.94 13.22
CA VAL A 23 13.29 -4.07 12.34
C VAL A 23 12.26 -5.18 12.49
N HIS A 24 11.85 -5.52 13.72
CA HIS A 24 10.76 -6.46 13.94
C HIS A 24 9.42 -5.98 13.39
N PHE A 25 9.14 -4.67 13.48
CA PHE A 25 7.95 -4.07 12.89
C PHE A 25 7.97 -4.15 11.36
N ILE A 26 9.11 -3.87 10.71
CA ILE A 26 9.27 -3.98 9.25
C ILE A 26 9.16 -5.45 8.80
N GLN A 27 9.72 -6.38 9.57
CA GLN A 27 9.63 -7.82 9.27
C GLN A 27 8.23 -8.39 9.52
N ASN A 28 7.50 -7.87 10.51
CA ASN A 28 6.12 -8.27 10.84
C ASN A 28 5.06 -7.30 10.30
N LEU A 29 5.43 -6.42 9.34
CA LEU A 29 4.50 -5.57 8.59
C LEU A 29 3.75 -6.45 7.58
N THR A 30 2.94 -7.37 8.09
CA THR A 30 1.87 -8.01 7.33
C THR A 30 0.84 -6.93 6.98
N MET A 31 0.22 -6.98 5.80
CA MET A 31 -0.85 -6.04 5.40
C MET A 31 -1.87 -5.84 6.53
N LYS A 32 -2.23 -6.92 7.23
CA LYS A 32 -3.12 -6.92 8.40
C LYS A 32 -2.65 -5.97 9.52
N ASN A 33 -1.39 -6.07 9.94
CA ASN A 33 -0.82 -5.20 10.99
C ASN A 33 -0.70 -3.75 10.51
N ALA A 34 -0.45 -3.53 9.22
CA ALA A 34 -0.43 -2.18 8.65
C ALA A 34 -1.83 -1.53 8.67
N MET A 35 -2.89 -2.30 8.41
CA MET A 35 -4.29 -1.81 8.44
C MET A 35 -4.79 -1.53 9.85
N GLU A 36 -4.31 -2.27 10.84
CA GLU A 36 -4.77 -2.18 12.24
C GLU A 36 -3.92 -1.19 13.06
N ASN A 37 -2.83 -0.65 12.51
CA ASN A 37 -1.95 0.29 13.21
C ASN A 37 -2.53 1.72 13.23
N PRO A 38 -2.85 2.29 14.42
CA PRO A 38 -3.41 3.63 14.56
C PRO A 38 -2.55 4.74 13.93
N TRP A 39 -1.22 4.58 13.92
CA TRP A 39 -0.31 5.56 13.35
C TRP A 39 -0.37 5.59 11.82
N ILE A 40 -0.50 4.43 11.17
CA ILE A 40 -0.63 4.33 9.72
C ILE A 40 -1.98 4.89 9.27
N ILE A 41 -3.05 4.56 10.01
CA ILE A 41 -4.39 5.13 9.77
C ILE A 41 -4.36 6.65 9.93
N GLY A 42 -3.74 7.16 11.00
CA GLY A 42 -3.59 8.59 11.24
C GLY A 42 -2.84 9.31 10.12
N PHE A 43 -1.74 8.73 9.63
CA PHE A 43 -0.99 9.27 8.51
C PHE A 43 -1.82 9.31 7.21
N PHE A 44 -2.52 8.23 6.88
CA PHE A 44 -3.43 8.18 5.73
C PHE A 44 -4.57 9.20 5.85
N LEU A 45 -5.09 9.43 7.06
CA LEU A 45 -6.14 10.40 7.33
C LEU A 45 -5.64 11.83 7.11
N VAL A 46 -4.44 12.17 7.59
CA VAL A 46 -3.81 13.47 7.34
C VAL A 46 -3.58 13.69 5.85
N LEU A 47 -3.08 12.68 5.13
CA LEU A 47 -2.94 12.73 3.67
C LEU A 47 -4.27 12.92 2.96
N ALA A 48 -5.33 12.24 3.41
CA ALA A 48 -6.68 12.39 2.86
C ALA A 48 -7.22 13.81 3.07
N PHE A 49 -7.10 14.37 4.27
CA PHE A 49 -7.48 15.75 4.54
C PHE A 49 -6.69 16.74 3.68
N TYR A 50 -5.37 16.56 3.58
CA TYR A 50 -4.53 17.40 2.73
C TYR A 50 -4.94 17.31 1.24
N ALA A 51 -5.22 16.11 0.75
CA ALA A 51 -5.65 15.88 -0.63
C ALA A 51 -6.98 16.59 -0.94
N VAL A 52 -7.93 16.54 0.00
CA VAL A 52 -9.24 17.21 -0.11
C VAL A 52 -9.09 18.74 -0.06
N ILE A 53 -8.33 19.26 0.92
CA ILE A 53 -8.13 20.71 1.10
C ILE A 53 -7.41 21.31 -0.10
N LYS A 54 -6.33 20.69 -0.55
CA LYS A 54 -5.54 21.19 -1.69
C LYS A 54 -6.18 20.86 -3.05
N ARG A 55 -7.32 20.14 -3.06
CA ARG A 55 -7.98 19.58 -4.27
C ARG A 55 -6.97 18.96 -5.24
N SER A 56 -5.94 18.31 -4.72
CA SER A 56 -4.89 17.77 -5.57
C SER A 56 -5.37 16.47 -6.20
N LYS A 57 -5.75 16.52 -7.48
CA LYS A 57 -6.25 15.38 -8.26
C LYS A 57 -5.29 14.19 -8.18
N PHE A 58 -3.98 14.45 -8.20
CA PHE A 58 -2.94 13.44 -8.12
C PHE A 58 -2.91 12.73 -6.75
N VAL A 59 -2.97 13.49 -5.65
CA VAL A 59 -2.97 12.90 -4.29
C VAL A 59 -4.27 12.14 -4.02
N LEU A 60 -5.40 12.66 -4.52
CA LEU A 60 -6.68 11.95 -4.43
C LEU A 60 -6.64 10.63 -5.21
N ALA A 61 -6.06 10.63 -6.41
CA ALA A 61 -5.89 9.44 -7.22
C ALA A 61 -4.93 8.42 -6.58
N SER A 62 -3.83 8.88 -5.95
CA SER A 62 -2.91 7.97 -5.25
C SER A 62 -3.56 7.33 -4.02
N LEU A 63 -4.37 8.08 -3.27
CA LEU A 63 -5.13 7.54 -2.15
C LEU A 63 -6.19 6.54 -2.61
N PHE A 64 -6.92 6.87 -3.69
CA PHE A 64 -7.87 5.95 -4.31
C PHE A 64 -7.18 4.66 -4.75
N ALA A 65 -6.03 4.76 -5.42
CA ALA A 65 -5.24 3.60 -5.85
C ALA A 65 -4.81 2.74 -4.65
N ALA A 66 -4.24 3.36 -3.62
CA ALA A 66 -3.77 2.67 -2.42
C ALA A 66 -4.90 1.91 -1.71
N ILE A 67 -6.04 2.58 -1.49
CA ILE A 67 -7.21 1.97 -0.84
C ILE A 67 -7.80 0.86 -1.71
N SER A 68 -7.92 1.08 -3.03
CA SER A 68 -8.53 0.09 -3.92
C SER A 68 -7.66 -1.15 -4.07
N ILE A 69 -6.34 -1.01 -4.18
CA ILE A 69 -5.39 -2.13 -4.20
C ILE A 69 -5.42 -2.87 -2.87
N MET A 70 -5.48 -2.15 -1.75
CA MET A 70 -5.58 -2.76 -0.41
C MET A 70 -6.86 -3.60 -0.28
N LEU A 71 -8.00 -3.08 -0.71
CA LEU A 71 -9.27 -3.82 -0.73
C LEU A 71 -9.22 -5.01 -1.68
N LEU A 72 -8.64 -4.83 -2.88
CA LEU A 72 -8.45 -5.89 -3.86
C LEU A 72 -7.64 -7.03 -3.27
N VAL A 73 -6.47 -6.74 -2.71
CA VAL A 73 -5.60 -7.75 -2.10
C VAL A 73 -6.28 -8.44 -0.94
N ARG A 74 -6.98 -7.72 -0.07
CA ARG A 74 -7.73 -8.33 1.04
C ARG A 74 -8.86 -9.25 0.54
N PHE A 75 -9.50 -8.90 -0.56
CA PHE A 75 -10.58 -9.69 -1.15
C PHE A 75 -10.05 -10.93 -1.87
N THR A 76 -8.89 -10.82 -2.52
CA THR A 76 -8.33 -11.90 -3.35
C THR A 76 -7.39 -12.82 -2.57
N LEU A 77 -6.80 -12.34 -1.49
CA LEU A 77 -5.91 -13.09 -0.60
C LEU A 77 -6.48 -13.07 0.83
N PRO A 78 -7.52 -13.88 1.10
CA PRO A 78 -8.02 -14.05 2.46
C PRO A 78 -6.95 -14.73 3.33
N ALA A 79 -6.87 -14.30 4.59
CA ALA A 79 -5.81 -14.67 5.53
C ALA A 79 -5.74 -16.17 5.86
N ASP A 80 -6.78 -16.94 5.51
CA ASP A 80 -6.91 -18.37 5.82
C ASP A 80 -6.37 -19.30 4.72
N SER A 81 -6.16 -18.79 3.50
CA SER A 81 -5.63 -19.57 2.39
C SER A 81 -4.11 -19.42 2.33
N GLY A 82 -3.40 -20.41 2.87
CA GLY A 82 -1.94 -20.48 2.83
C GLY A 82 -1.39 -20.34 1.41
N ASN A 83 -0.58 -19.29 1.19
CA ASN A 83 0.38 -18.99 0.11
C ASN A 83 0.14 -19.46 -1.35
N GLU A 84 -1.04 -19.97 -1.70
CA GLU A 84 -1.35 -20.48 -3.03
C GLU A 84 -2.39 -19.56 -3.69
N LEU A 85 -1.96 -18.86 -4.74
CA LEU A 85 -2.87 -18.18 -5.64
C LEU A 85 -3.65 -19.24 -6.43
N THR A 86 -4.87 -19.52 -6.01
CA THR A 86 -5.81 -20.33 -6.79
C THR A 86 -6.32 -19.54 -8.00
N LEU A 87 -6.80 -20.25 -9.02
CA LEU A 87 -7.45 -19.63 -10.18
C LEU A 87 -8.64 -18.74 -9.78
N SER A 88 -9.34 -19.12 -8.71
CA SER A 88 -10.47 -18.36 -8.16
C SER A 88 -10.11 -17.00 -7.57
N SER A 89 -8.86 -16.79 -7.12
CA SER A 89 -8.37 -15.52 -6.57
C SER A 89 -7.55 -14.71 -7.58
N THR A 90 -6.86 -15.38 -8.50
CA THR A 90 -6.09 -14.73 -9.59
C THR A 90 -6.99 -13.95 -10.53
N LEU A 91 -8.14 -14.51 -10.89
CA LEU A 91 -9.08 -13.90 -11.84
C LEU A 91 -9.67 -12.57 -11.32
N PRO A 92 -10.31 -12.51 -10.14
CA PRO A 92 -10.81 -11.25 -9.59
C PRO A 92 -9.69 -10.25 -9.28
N PHE A 93 -8.48 -10.70 -8.95
CA PHE A 93 -7.32 -9.82 -8.80
C PHE A 93 -6.94 -9.13 -10.12
N ALA A 94 -6.81 -9.89 -11.21
CA ALA A 94 -6.46 -9.33 -12.51
C ALA A 94 -7.53 -8.38 -13.06
N PHE A 95 -8.81 -8.77 -13.01
CA PHE A 95 -9.92 -7.93 -13.46
C PHE A 95 -10.14 -6.71 -12.58
N GLY A 96 -10.04 -6.85 -11.26
CA GLY A 96 -10.15 -5.73 -10.35
C GLY A 96 -8.98 -4.76 -10.49
N GLY A 97 -7.75 -5.26 -10.70
CA GLY A 97 -6.59 -4.44 -11.03
C GLY A 97 -6.77 -3.64 -12.32
N LEU A 98 -7.28 -4.28 -13.38
CA LEU A 98 -7.64 -3.61 -14.64
C LEU A 98 -8.71 -2.54 -14.45
N ALA A 99 -9.75 -2.83 -13.66
CA ALA A 99 -10.82 -1.86 -13.38
C ALA A 99 -10.29 -0.63 -12.63
N ILE A 100 -9.45 -0.83 -11.62
CA ILE A 100 -8.81 0.26 -10.85
C ILE A 100 -7.90 1.08 -11.77
N GLY A 101 -7.07 0.42 -12.58
CA GLY A 101 -6.20 1.09 -13.55
C GLY A 101 -6.98 1.92 -14.57
N GLY A 102 -8.06 1.37 -15.12
CA GLY A 102 -8.95 2.07 -16.05
C GLY A 102 -9.62 3.29 -15.39
N ALA A 103 -10.11 3.15 -14.16
CA ALA A 103 -10.67 4.27 -13.39
C ALA A 103 -9.63 5.37 -13.15
N LEU A 104 -8.39 5.01 -12.81
CA LEU A 104 -7.30 5.97 -12.61
C LEU A 104 -6.95 6.71 -13.91
N ILE A 105 -6.83 5.99 -15.02
CA ILE A 105 -6.57 6.61 -16.33
C ILE A 105 -7.70 7.60 -16.67
N TYR A 106 -8.96 7.20 -16.46
CA TYR A 106 -10.10 8.07 -16.69
C TYR A 106 -10.06 9.34 -15.82
N PHE A 107 -9.81 9.21 -14.52
CA PHE A 107 -9.77 10.36 -13.62
C PHE A 107 -8.57 11.28 -13.85
N ILE A 108 -7.40 10.72 -14.12
CA ILE A 108 -6.15 11.48 -14.28
C ILE A 108 -6.05 12.13 -15.65
N PHE A 109 -6.39 11.41 -16.72
CA PHE A 109 -6.15 11.87 -18.10
C PHE A 109 -7.41 12.31 -18.82
N ILE A 110 -8.52 11.57 -18.70
CA ILE A 110 -9.71 11.84 -19.54
C ILE A 110 -10.61 12.92 -18.94
N LYS A 111 -10.90 12.86 -17.63
CA LYS A 111 -11.79 13.81 -16.96
C LYS A 111 -11.09 15.11 -16.53
N THR A 112 -9.77 15.15 -16.65
CA THR A 112 -8.96 16.29 -16.22
C THR A 112 -8.67 17.27 -17.34
N GLU A 113 -8.79 16.84 -18.60
CA GLU A 113 -8.97 17.70 -19.78
C GLU A 113 -10.43 18.18 -19.90
#